data_AF-A0A679HJM9-F1
#
_entry.id   AF-A0A679HJM9-F1
#
_cell.length_a   1.000
_cell.length_b   1.000
_cell.length_c   1.000
_cell.angle_alpha   90.00
_cell.angle_beta   90.00
_cell.angle_gamma   90.00
#
_symmetry.space_group_name_H-M   'P 1'
#
loop_
_entity.id
_entity.type
_entity.pdbx_description
1 polymer ?
#
loop_
_entity_poly.entity_id
_entity_poly.type
_entity_poly.pdbx_seq_one_letter_code
_entity_poly.pdbx_strand_id
1 'polypeptide(L)'
;MAFRLRPLHEDKLHFADLSNTQILILALEASQKLEWNIEGIALREVIFYVPMGMHSQGEEVTFTIEEGNSGEISVRSQCASVQLVDYGKNRKNIQKLQETMEEIKSALTPEELAQKANELEEELTRPLTEEERRLQAESEKESSFIHFFIPRKGFIATPVLIDINILVFILMAATGAGILEPSTLALLNWGADFGPLTLTGDWWRAVTCNFVHIGAFHLLMNMYAFIYIGIWLEHLIGTRRMFVSYLLTGLCSAVFSLYMHAETISTGASGSIFGLYGIFLAFLLFHRIERSQRKALLTSILIFVGYNLIYGIRAGVDNAAHIGGLLSGFLLGFIYVFGERMKKPEAGRTVSIIGELIIFSVFLFSFLALCRNIPSTYQEIRNEWKSGLVEAYYKEQEEEQKKSASRPVTGSPRKSSTSEQFPYTPMSDEDTWLSCYDAVSKFSCQYPTNWYKITGTKAPTPDSEPPLLKLVNGGSQLTVTSNSYDTQDEFERMKKLLLTLPRNEEGKPSEDYKQSKVNINGLPMTKTTNPLRIGHPDEKGEEMQQTVLLYFQENKRRVFAIVMLVADEKAQADLDAITSSIQIEK
;
A
#
# COMPACT_ATOMS: atom_id res chain seq x y z
N MET A 1 12.99 14.97 15.92
CA MET A 1 11.58 15.19 15.56
C MET A 1 10.81 13.92 15.91
N ALA A 2 9.93 13.96 16.91
CA ALA A 2 9.09 12.82 17.25
C ALA A 2 7.88 12.81 16.30
N PHE A 3 7.70 11.71 15.55
CA PHE A 3 6.51 11.50 14.72
C PHE A 3 5.31 11.25 15.63
N ARG A 4 4.35 12.17 15.65
CA ARG A 4 3.05 11.99 16.32
C ARG A 4 1.93 12.12 15.30
N LEU A 5 0.94 11.23 15.38
CA LEU A 5 -0.25 11.20 14.51
C LEU A 5 -1.11 12.47 14.63
N ARG A 6 -1.02 13.16 15.78
CA ARG A 6 -1.57 14.49 16.02
C ARG A 6 -0.45 15.36 16.59
N PRO A 7 0.04 16.37 15.85
CA PRO A 7 1.06 17.26 16.36
C PRO A 7 0.41 18.12 17.45
N LEU A 8 1.15 18.34 18.53
CA LEU A 8 0.71 19.17 19.63
C LEU A 8 1.84 20.08 20.10
N HIS A 9 1.48 21.22 20.65
CA HIS A 9 2.37 22.10 21.38
C HIS A 9 1.77 22.39 22.76
N GLU A 10 2.60 22.37 23.78
CA GLU A 10 2.25 22.73 25.14
C GLU A 10 3.13 23.90 25.54
N ASP A 11 2.52 24.90 26.17
CA ASP A 11 3.23 26.01 26.78
C ASP A 11 2.60 26.33 28.14
N LYS A 12 3.37 26.99 28.99
CA LYS A 12 2.90 27.43 30.30
C LYS A 12 2.77 28.95 30.33
N LEU A 13 1.60 29.42 30.71
CA LEU A 13 1.30 30.84 30.90
C LEU A 13 1.22 31.15 32.39
N HIS A 14 1.47 32.40 32.76
CA HIS A 14 1.42 32.82 34.15
C HIS A 14 0.76 34.20 34.27
N PHE A 15 -0.39 34.23 34.95
CA PHE A 15 -1.14 35.44 35.24
C PHE A 15 -1.20 35.64 36.76
N ALA A 16 -0.22 36.37 37.29
CA ALA A 16 -0.18 36.71 38.70
C ALA A 16 -1.36 37.60 39.12
N ASP A 17 -1.73 37.52 40.40
CA ASP A 17 -2.69 38.40 41.08
C ASP A 17 -4.13 38.34 40.56
N LEU A 18 -4.49 37.28 39.84
CA LEU A 18 -5.86 37.00 39.39
C LEU A 18 -6.37 35.69 39.99
N SER A 19 -7.65 35.66 40.33
CA SER A 19 -8.34 34.41 40.69
C SER A 19 -8.52 33.51 39.46
N ASN A 20 -8.72 32.21 39.70
CA ASN A 20 -8.94 31.23 38.64
C ASN A 20 -10.09 31.63 37.71
N THR A 21 -11.21 32.09 38.26
CA THR A 21 -12.39 32.48 37.48
C THR A 21 -12.13 33.74 36.64
N GLN A 22 -11.34 34.69 37.13
CA GLN A 22 -10.92 35.86 36.35
C GLN A 22 -10.02 35.45 35.17
N ILE A 23 -9.12 34.50 35.38
CA ILE A 23 -8.28 33.93 34.32
C ILE A 23 -9.13 33.23 33.25
N LEU A 24 -10.16 32.48 33.65
CA LEU A 24 -11.11 31.84 32.72
C LEU A 24 -11.86 32.89 31.87
N ILE A 25 -12.33 33.97 32.49
CA ILE A 25 -12.99 35.08 31.75
C ILE A 25 -12.06 35.70 30.71
N LEU A 26 -10.79 35.95 31.06
CA LEU A 26 -9.82 36.47 30.09
C LEU A 26 -9.67 35.51 28.89
N ALA A 27 -9.61 34.21 29.14
CA ALA A 27 -9.50 33.21 28.08
C ALA A 27 -10.78 33.16 27.21
N LEU A 28 -11.97 33.25 27.81
CA LEU A 28 -13.25 33.26 27.10
C LEU A 28 -13.42 34.49 26.21
N GLU A 29 -13.15 35.68 26.75
CA GLU A 29 -13.20 36.94 25.98
C GLU A 29 -12.15 36.94 24.85
N ALA A 30 -10.95 36.40 25.12
CA ALA A 30 -9.92 36.25 24.09
C ALA A 30 -10.37 35.31 22.97
N SER A 31 -11.01 34.19 23.32
CA SER A 31 -11.55 33.25 22.33
C SER A 31 -12.62 33.89 21.45
N GLN A 32 -13.52 34.70 22.01
CA GLN A 32 -14.54 35.41 21.26
C GLN A 32 -13.92 36.42 20.29
N LYS A 33 -12.92 37.19 20.75
CA LYS A 33 -12.20 38.14 19.89
C LYS A 33 -11.40 37.47 18.78
N LEU A 34 -10.90 36.26 19.03
CA LEU A 34 -10.21 35.42 18.05
C LEU A 34 -11.18 34.65 17.13
N GLU A 35 -12.49 34.77 17.33
CA GLU A 35 -13.53 34.02 16.63
C GLU A 35 -13.38 32.49 16.79
N TRP A 36 -12.95 32.04 17.96
CA TRP A 36 -12.83 30.62 18.31
C TRP A 36 -14.14 30.12 18.93
N ASN A 37 -14.48 28.86 18.66
CA ASN A 37 -15.65 28.23 19.24
C ASN A 37 -15.31 27.66 20.60
N ILE A 38 -16.20 27.81 21.58
CA ILE A 38 -16.04 27.18 22.90
C ILE A 38 -16.68 25.79 22.82
N GLU A 39 -15.91 24.73 23.10
CA GLU A 39 -16.40 23.35 23.09
C GLU A 39 -16.79 22.86 24.49
N GLY A 40 -16.14 23.37 25.53
CA GLY A 40 -16.45 23.02 26.91
C GLY A 40 -15.82 24.00 27.91
N ILE A 41 -16.50 24.23 29.02
CA ILE A 41 -16.05 25.06 30.14
C ILE A 41 -16.24 24.28 31.44
N ALA A 42 -15.23 24.30 32.30
CA ALA A 42 -15.25 23.80 33.66
C ALA A 42 -14.53 24.79 34.59
N LEU A 43 -14.64 24.58 35.92
CA LEU A 43 -14.04 25.45 36.95
C LEU A 43 -12.50 25.63 36.84
N ARG A 44 -11.81 24.78 36.10
CA ARG A 44 -10.36 24.83 35.92
C ARG A 44 -9.91 24.55 34.49
N GLU A 45 -10.84 24.37 33.56
CA GLU A 45 -10.51 23.98 32.20
C GLU A 45 -11.46 24.62 31.19
N VAL A 46 -10.93 25.07 30.07
CA VAL A 46 -11.72 25.49 28.90
C VAL A 46 -11.13 24.84 27.66
N ILE A 47 -12.00 24.34 26.79
CA ILE A 47 -11.62 23.76 25.51
C ILE A 47 -12.16 24.66 24.40
N PHE A 48 -11.25 25.11 23.53
CA PHE A 48 -11.58 25.92 22.37
C PHE A 48 -11.32 25.15 21.07
N TYR A 49 -12.17 25.35 20.08
CA TYR A 49 -11.95 24.91 18.71
C TYR A 49 -11.61 26.10 17.81
N VAL A 50 -10.42 26.03 17.22
CA VAL A 50 -9.92 26.99 16.24
C VAL A 50 -10.51 26.63 14.87
N PRO A 51 -11.32 27.49 14.23
CA PRO A 51 -11.93 27.19 12.94
C PRO A 51 -10.89 26.96 11.83
N MET A 52 -11.20 26.05 10.89
CA MET A 52 -10.35 25.82 9.72
C MET A 52 -10.20 27.11 8.89
N GLY A 53 -8.97 27.41 8.47
CA GLY A 53 -8.64 28.59 7.68
C GLY A 53 -7.33 28.46 6.90
N MET A 54 -6.86 29.55 6.27
CA MET A 54 -5.58 29.54 5.53
C MET A 54 -4.37 29.19 6.40
N HIS A 55 -4.50 29.36 7.72
CA HIS A 55 -3.43 29.13 8.69
C HIS A 55 -3.77 28.09 9.78
N SER A 56 -5.00 27.55 9.79
CA SER A 56 -5.51 26.57 10.76
C SER A 56 -6.16 25.39 10.03
N GLN A 57 -5.97 24.17 10.53
CA GLN A 57 -6.63 22.96 10.01
C GLN A 57 -7.71 22.42 10.96
N GLY A 58 -8.20 23.25 11.87
CA GLY A 58 -9.06 22.78 12.96
C GLY A 58 -8.17 22.27 14.09
N GLU A 59 -7.91 23.13 15.07
CA GLU A 59 -7.13 22.78 16.26
C GLU A 59 -8.00 22.85 17.51
N GLU A 60 -7.80 21.90 18.40
CA GLU A 60 -8.35 21.92 19.75
C GLU A 60 -7.31 22.56 20.67
N VAL A 61 -7.70 23.58 21.42
CA VAL A 61 -6.86 24.28 22.40
C VAL A 61 -7.45 24.05 23.78
N THR A 62 -6.77 23.24 24.59
CA THR A 62 -7.10 22.99 25.99
C THR A 62 -6.35 23.98 26.86
N PHE A 63 -7.10 24.76 27.64
CA PHE A 63 -6.58 25.71 28.62
C PHE A 63 -6.90 25.19 30.01
N THR A 64 -5.88 24.86 30.80
CA THR A 64 -6.05 24.23 32.12
C THR A 64 -5.33 25.05 33.19
N ILE A 65 -6.04 25.37 34.27
CA ILE A 65 -5.47 26.05 35.44
C ILE A 65 -4.86 24.98 36.36
N GLU A 66 -3.57 25.13 36.66
CA GLU A 66 -2.80 24.15 37.46
C GLU A 66 -3.20 24.16 38.94
N GLU A 67 -2.97 23.03 39.63
CA GLU A 67 -3.29 22.91 41.05
C GLU A 67 -2.29 23.65 41.93
N GLY A 68 -2.80 24.63 42.69
CA GLY A 68 -1.99 25.51 43.54
C GLY A 68 -2.29 26.95 43.17
N ASN A 69 -2.45 27.83 44.17
CA ASN A 69 -2.95 29.19 43.97
C ASN A 69 -1.87 30.14 43.37
N SER A 70 -1.19 29.73 42.31
CA SER A 70 -0.03 30.42 41.71
C SER A 70 -0.34 31.18 40.42
N GLY A 71 -1.53 31.07 39.83
CA GLY A 71 -1.85 31.69 38.54
C GLY A 71 -1.12 31.04 37.35
N GLU A 72 -0.60 29.82 37.54
CA GLU A 72 0.06 29.03 36.51
C GLU A 72 -0.98 28.25 35.68
N ILE A 73 -0.84 28.33 34.37
CA ILE A 73 -1.79 27.77 33.39
C ILE A 73 -1.01 26.92 32.41
N SER A 74 -1.51 25.71 32.15
CA SER A 74 -1.05 24.89 31.04
C SER A 74 -1.96 25.10 29.84
N VAL A 75 -1.38 25.43 28.68
CA VAL A 75 -2.13 25.52 27.44
C VAL A 75 -1.57 24.50 26.46
N ARG A 76 -2.45 23.62 25.99
CA ARG A 76 -2.15 22.62 24.97
C ARG A 76 -2.92 22.97 23.71
N SER A 77 -2.24 23.09 22.58
CA SER A 77 -2.89 23.17 21.26
C SER A 77 -2.52 21.94 20.45
N GLN A 78 -3.53 21.25 19.93
CA GLN A 78 -3.38 20.02 19.14
C GLN A 78 -4.28 20.02 17.91
N CYS A 79 -3.84 19.38 16.82
CA CYS A 79 -4.70 19.22 15.65
C CYS A 79 -5.88 18.28 15.97
N ALA A 80 -7.10 18.71 15.63
CA ALA A 80 -8.31 17.90 15.77
C ALA A 80 -8.32 16.71 14.78
N SER A 81 -7.55 16.81 13.69
CA SER A 81 -7.40 15.79 12.65
C SER A 81 -5.96 15.22 12.58
N VAL A 82 -5.80 14.07 11.90
CA VAL A 82 -4.49 13.43 11.70
C VAL A 82 -3.63 14.27 10.76
N GLN A 83 -2.64 14.96 11.31
CA GLN A 83 -1.70 15.80 10.56
C GLN A 83 -0.27 15.33 10.86
N LEU A 84 0.55 15.06 9.85
CA LEU A 84 1.88 14.47 10.08
C LEU A 84 2.96 15.51 10.45
N VAL A 85 2.73 16.80 10.16
CA VAL A 85 3.73 17.86 10.34
C VAL A 85 3.06 19.13 10.86
N ASP A 86 3.55 19.68 11.97
CA ASP A 86 3.18 20.99 12.49
C ASP A 86 4.16 22.07 12.00
N TYR A 87 3.69 23.00 11.18
CA TYR A 87 4.45 24.15 10.72
C TYR A 87 4.48 25.28 11.78
N GLY A 88 4.55 24.92 13.06
CA GLY A 88 4.50 25.85 14.20
C GLY A 88 3.12 26.50 14.40
N LYS A 89 2.05 25.88 13.93
CA LYS A 89 0.68 26.41 14.05
C LYS A 89 0.17 26.33 15.48
N ASN A 90 0.34 25.17 16.13
CA ASN A 90 -0.11 24.99 17.51
C ASN A 90 0.58 26.00 18.46
N ARG A 91 1.87 26.26 18.24
CA ARG A 91 2.61 27.30 18.96
C ARG A 91 2.04 28.70 18.72
N LYS A 92 1.74 29.05 17.47
CA LYS A 92 1.15 30.36 17.13
C LYS A 92 -0.26 30.54 17.71
N ASN A 93 -1.05 29.48 17.81
CA ASN A 93 -2.37 29.53 18.44
C ASN A 93 -2.23 29.91 19.92
N ILE A 94 -1.33 29.25 20.66
CA ILE A 94 -1.08 29.58 22.07
C ILE A 94 -0.58 31.03 22.23
N GLN A 95 0.34 31.48 21.37
CA GLN A 95 0.84 32.86 21.38
C GLN A 95 -0.27 33.89 21.15
N LYS A 96 -1.14 33.66 20.15
CA LYS A 96 -2.28 34.54 19.89
C LYS A 96 -3.25 34.60 21.06
N LEU A 97 -3.53 33.45 21.68
CA LEU A 97 -4.38 33.40 22.86
C LEU A 97 -3.78 34.25 23.99
N GLN A 98 -2.50 34.06 24.30
CA GLN A 98 -1.80 34.83 25.32
C GLN A 98 -1.81 36.35 25.03
N GLU A 99 -1.43 36.75 23.82
CA GLU A 99 -1.40 38.16 23.40
C GLU A 99 -2.78 38.82 23.53
N THR A 100 -3.83 38.11 23.11
CA THR A 100 -5.21 38.61 23.17
C THR A 100 -5.72 38.68 24.61
N MET A 101 -5.37 37.71 25.46
CA MET A 101 -5.70 37.74 26.89
C MET A 101 -5.05 38.92 27.61
N GLU A 102 -3.78 39.22 27.32
CA GLU A 102 -3.11 40.40 27.91
C GLU A 102 -3.70 41.72 27.41
N GLU A 103 -4.07 41.79 26.12
CA GLU A 103 -4.77 42.94 25.57
C GLU A 103 -6.11 43.18 26.28
N ILE A 104 -6.90 42.12 26.48
CA ILE A 104 -8.19 42.19 27.16
C ILE A 104 -8.03 42.53 28.65
N LYS A 105 -7.03 41.93 29.32
CA LYS A 105 -6.68 42.27 30.71
C LYS A 105 -6.35 43.76 30.86
N SER A 106 -5.67 44.35 29.87
CA SER A 106 -5.35 45.78 29.88
C SER A 106 -6.55 46.69 29.57
N ALA A 107 -7.58 46.17 28.90
CA ALA A 107 -8.75 46.92 28.48
C ALA A 107 -9.91 46.88 29.50
N LEU A 108 -10.04 45.80 30.26
CA LEU A 108 -11.09 45.63 31.28
C LEU A 108 -10.70 46.29 32.61
N THR A 109 -11.68 46.92 33.26
CA THR A 109 -11.47 47.39 34.63
C THR A 109 -11.48 46.21 35.62
N PRO A 110 -10.75 46.28 36.75
CA PRO A 110 -10.77 45.21 37.77
C PRO A 110 -12.16 44.88 38.30
N GLU A 111 -13.04 45.88 38.38
CA GLU A 111 -14.43 45.74 38.85
C GLU A 111 -15.29 44.96 37.83
N GLU A 112 -15.20 45.30 36.54
CA GLU A 112 -15.90 44.56 35.48
C GLU A 112 -15.42 43.11 35.38
N LEU A 113 -14.11 42.88 35.50
CA LEU A 113 -13.53 41.53 35.47
C LEU A 113 -13.98 40.70 36.68
N ALA A 114 -14.04 41.29 37.87
CA ALA A 114 -14.54 40.64 39.07
C ALA A 114 -16.05 40.33 38.97
N GLN A 115 -16.84 41.25 38.40
CA GLN A 115 -18.27 41.01 38.19
C GLN A 115 -18.51 39.82 37.25
N LYS A 116 -17.88 39.83 36.06
CA LYS A 116 -18.01 38.72 35.10
C LYS A 116 -17.53 37.39 35.68
N ALA A 117 -16.47 37.41 36.48
CA ALA A 117 -15.97 36.22 37.15
C ALA A 117 -16.99 35.66 38.15
N ASN A 118 -17.64 36.50 38.96
CA ASN A 118 -18.67 36.06 39.90
C ASN A 118 -19.89 35.46 39.18
N GLU A 119 -20.34 36.08 38.09
CA GLU A 119 -21.46 35.58 37.28
C GLU A 119 -21.16 34.20 36.69
N LEU A 120 -19.94 33.99 36.16
CA LEU A 120 -19.50 32.70 35.63
C LEU A 120 -19.35 31.63 36.73
N GLU A 121 -18.86 32.01 37.91
CA GLU A 121 -18.72 31.09 39.04
C GLU A 121 -20.08 30.57 39.51
N GLU A 122 -21.08 31.46 39.59
CA GLU A 122 -22.46 31.09 39.93
C GLU A 122 -23.05 30.14 38.87
N GLU A 123 -22.79 30.40 37.59
CA GLU A 123 -23.26 29.54 36.50
C GLU A 123 -22.58 28.16 36.47
N LEU A 124 -21.28 28.07 36.78
CA LEU A 124 -20.53 26.80 36.79
C LEU A 124 -20.79 25.97 38.05
N THR A 125 -21.19 26.60 39.15
CA THR A 125 -21.45 25.90 40.43
C THR A 125 -22.91 25.54 40.64
N ARG A 126 -23.83 26.07 39.80
CA ARG A 126 -25.25 25.70 39.89
C ARG A 126 -25.46 24.21 39.57
N PRO A 127 -26.38 23.54 40.26
CA PRO A 127 -26.74 22.17 39.91
C PRO A 127 -27.38 22.13 38.51
N LEU A 128 -26.90 21.22 37.66
CA LEU A 128 -27.45 20.97 36.33
C LEU A 128 -28.91 20.51 36.44
N THR A 129 -29.76 21.11 35.60
CA THR A 129 -31.15 20.67 35.44
C THR A 129 -31.22 19.26 34.86
N GLU A 130 -32.38 18.62 34.98
CA GLU A 130 -32.58 17.26 34.43
C GLU A 130 -32.44 17.23 32.90
N GLU A 131 -32.84 18.31 32.22
CA GLU A 131 -32.69 18.45 30.77
C GLU A 131 -31.22 18.62 30.35
N GLU A 132 -30.47 19.47 31.06
CA GLU A 132 -29.03 19.66 30.83
C GLU A 132 -28.23 18.38 31.11
N ARG A 133 -28.57 17.62 32.17
CA ARG A 133 -27.95 16.30 32.44
C ARG A 133 -28.20 15.30 31.32
N ARG A 134 -29.40 15.30 30.72
CA ARG A 134 -29.71 14.45 29.57
C ARG A 134 -28.92 14.87 28.33
N LEU A 135 -28.85 16.17 28.04
CA LEU A 135 -28.07 16.72 26.92
C LEU A 135 -26.58 16.41 27.06
N GLN A 136 -26.02 16.56 28.26
CA GLN A 136 -24.62 16.21 28.54
C GLN A 136 -24.37 14.70 28.36
N ALA A 137 -25.26 13.84 28.87
CA ALA A 137 -25.15 12.39 28.66
C ALA A 137 -25.35 11.96 27.20
N GLU A 138 -26.12 12.70 26.40
CA GLU A 138 -26.24 12.50 24.96
C GLU A 138 -24.98 12.97 24.21
N SER A 139 -24.39 14.11 24.59
CA SER A 139 -23.11 14.64 24.08
C SER A 139 -21.93 13.71 24.37
N GLU A 140 -21.81 13.21 25.61
CA GLU A 140 -20.79 12.24 26.00
C GLU A 140 -20.97 10.89 25.30
N LYS A 141 -22.21 10.53 24.94
CA LYS A 141 -22.45 9.40 24.06
C LYS A 141 -21.94 9.72 22.66
N GLU A 142 -22.27 10.86 22.06
CA GLU A 142 -21.88 11.22 20.68
C GLU A 142 -20.36 11.33 20.45
N SER A 143 -19.57 11.65 21.47
CA SER A 143 -18.10 11.75 21.37
C SER A 143 -17.36 10.39 21.27
N SER A 144 -18.08 9.26 21.36
CA SER A 144 -17.48 7.92 21.33
C SER A 144 -17.22 7.42 19.90
N PHE A 145 -15.99 6.98 19.63
CA PHE A 145 -15.55 6.34 18.37
C PHE A 145 -16.44 5.16 17.93
N ILE A 146 -17.19 4.57 18.85
CA ILE A 146 -18.11 3.45 18.62
C ILE A 146 -19.24 3.83 17.66
N HIS A 147 -19.64 5.12 17.56
CA HIS A 147 -20.72 5.56 16.67
C HIS A 147 -20.46 5.33 15.19
N PHE A 148 -19.21 5.22 14.76
CA PHE A 148 -18.88 4.91 13.37
C PHE A 148 -19.22 3.46 12.97
N PHE A 149 -19.49 2.59 13.95
CA PHE A 149 -19.81 1.17 13.77
C PHE A 149 -21.28 0.85 14.09
N ILE A 150 -22.10 1.84 14.46
CA ILE A 150 -23.50 1.61 14.81
C ILE A 150 -24.40 2.13 13.68
N PRO A 151 -25.17 1.25 13.00
CA PRO A 151 -26.13 1.68 12.00
C PRO A 151 -27.23 2.55 12.60
N ARG A 152 -27.43 3.74 12.04
CA ARG A 152 -28.46 4.70 12.46
C ARG A 152 -29.19 5.29 11.27
N LYS A 153 -30.39 5.83 11.47
CA LYS A 153 -31.19 6.41 10.40
C LYS A 153 -30.39 7.50 9.65
N GLY A 154 -30.17 7.32 8.35
CA GLY A 154 -29.37 8.22 7.51
C GLY A 154 -27.87 7.88 7.45
N PHE A 155 -27.39 6.92 8.25
CA PHE A 155 -26.01 6.44 8.30
C PHE A 155 -26.00 4.95 8.64
N ILE A 156 -26.45 4.11 7.70
CA ILE A 156 -26.60 2.65 7.84
C ILE A 156 -25.56 1.93 6.98
N ALA A 157 -25.35 2.38 5.75
CA ALA A 157 -24.51 1.66 4.78
C ALA A 157 -23.04 1.67 5.18
N THR A 158 -22.54 2.83 5.59
CA THR A 158 -21.15 3.02 6.01
C THR A 158 -20.77 2.08 7.17
N PRO A 159 -21.47 2.09 8.33
CA PRO A 159 -21.13 1.18 9.43
C PRO A 159 -21.29 -0.29 9.04
N VAL A 160 -22.36 -0.67 8.34
CA VAL A 160 -22.56 -2.07 7.93
C VAL A 160 -21.44 -2.56 7.02
N LEU A 161 -21.00 -1.76 6.05
CA LEU A 161 -19.92 -2.15 5.14
C LEU A 161 -18.57 -2.20 5.88
N ILE A 162 -18.32 -1.29 6.83
CA ILE A 162 -17.13 -1.36 7.70
C ILE A 162 -17.14 -2.65 8.51
N ASP A 163 -18.25 -2.96 9.16
CA ASP A 163 -18.41 -4.15 9.99
C ASP A 163 -18.23 -5.44 9.19
N ILE A 164 -18.72 -5.49 7.93
CA ILE A 164 -18.50 -6.62 7.04
C ILE A 164 -17.01 -6.80 6.73
N ASN A 165 -16.29 -5.72 6.40
CA ASN A 165 -14.85 -5.80 6.13
C ASN A 165 -14.06 -6.27 7.36
N ILE A 166 -14.41 -5.75 8.54
CA ILE A 166 -13.80 -6.15 9.81
C ILE A 166 -14.12 -7.61 10.12
N LEU A 167 -15.37 -8.03 9.94
CA LEU A 167 -15.81 -9.41 10.19
C LEU A 167 -15.06 -10.40 9.28
N VAL A 168 -14.99 -10.12 7.97
CA VAL A 168 -14.23 -10.96 7.02
C VAL A 168 -12.78 -11.07 7.46
N PHE A 169 -12.15 -9.96 7.85
CA PHE A 169 -10.76 -9.98 8.32
C PHE A 169 -10.58 -10.76 9.64
N ILE A 170 -11.51 -10.64 10.59
CA ILE A 170 -11.50 -11.45 11.81
C ILE A 170 -11.60 -12.93 11.48
N LEU A 171 -12.47 -13.32 10.55
CA LEU A 171 -12.61 -14.72 10.12
C LEU A 171 -11.36 -15.21 9.38
N MET A 172 -10.71 -14.37 8.57
CA MET A 172 -9.40 -14.67 7.98
C MET A 172 -8.35 -14.95 9.05
N ALA A 173 -8.23 -14.07 10.04
CA ALA A 173 -7.30 -14.24 11.14
C ALA A 173 -7.59 -15.51 11.96
N ALA A 174 -8.87 -15.77 12.27
CA ALA A 174 -9.31 -16.94 13.03
C ALA A 174 -9.06 -18.26 12.30
N THR A 175 -9.02 -18.25 10.96
CA THR A 175 -8.71 -19.43 10.13
C THR A 175 -7.23 -19.56 9.79
N GLY A 176 -6.36 -18.73 10.39
CA GLY A 176 -4.91 -18.87 10.30
C GLY A 176 -4.26 -18.09 9.15
N ALA A 177 -4.96 -17.16 8.50
CA ALA A 177 -4.40 -16.36 7.43
C ALA A 177 -3.22 -15.47 7.87
N GLY A 178 -3.06 -15.18 9.17
CA GLY A 178 -2.09 -14.21 9.69
C GLY A 178 -2.68 -12.81 9.79
N ILE A 179 -2.28 -12.03 10.81
CA ILE A 179 -2.87 -10.72 11.10
C ILE A 179 -2.12 -9.58 10.42
N LEU A 180 -0.79 -9.65 10.36
CA LEU A 180 0.03 -8.55 9.85
C LEU A 180 0.33 -8.73 8.36
N GLU A 181 0.76 -9.93 7.99
CA GLU A 181 1.17 -10.27 6.62
C GLU A 181 0.58 -11.64 6.26
N PRO A 182 -0.66 -11.67 5.71
CA PRO A 182 -1.25 -12.91 5.27
C PRO A 182 -0.52 -13.50 4.07
N SER A 183 -0.38 -14.83 4.04
CA SER A 183 0.26 -15.49 2.90
C SER A 183 -0.59 -15.38 1.64
N THR A 184 0.07 -15.39 0.48
CA THR A 184 -0.59 -15.35 -0.82
C THR A 184 -1.65 -16.43 -0.96
N LEU A 185 -1.35 -17.65 -0.48
CA LEU A 185 -2.29 -18.76 -0.51
C LEU A 185 -3.53 -18.47 0.35
N ALA A 186 -3.35 -17.91 1.55
CA ALA A 186 -4.47 -17.55 2.42
C ALA A 186 -5.39 -16.49 1.75
N LEU A 187 -4.80 -15.50 1.09
CA LEU A 187 -5.55 -14.48 0.34
C LEU A 187 -6.35 -15.08 -0.82
N LEU A 188 -5.73 -15.98 -1.60
CA LEU A 188 -6.41 -16.68 -2.69
C LEU A 188 -7.52 -17.59 -2.17
N ASN A 189 -7.34 -18.28 -1.05
CA ASN A 189 -8.40 -19.10 -0.43
C ASN A 189 -9.59 -18.28 0.05
N TRP A 190 -9.34 -17.06 0.53
CA TRP A 190 -10.38 -16.14 0.97
C TRP A 190 -11.06 -15.36 -0.16
N GLY A 191 -10.59 -15.51 -1.40
CA GLY A 191 -11.23 -14.90 -2.55
C GLY A 191 -10.60 -13.62 -3.05
N ALA A 192 -9.30 -13.43 -2.85
CA ALA A 192 -8.55 -12.43 -3.59
C ALA A 192 -8.71 -12.63 -5.10
N ASP A 193 -8.67 -11.51 -5.84
CA ASP A 193 -8.81 -11.52 -7.28
C ASP A 193 -7.49 -11.92 -7.93
N PHE A 194 -7.57 -12.89 -8.83
CA PHE A 194 -6.43 -13.41 -9.57
C PHE A 194 -6.96 -14.00 -10.88
N GLY A 195 -6.60 -13.39 -12.01
CA GLY A 195 -7.14 -13.66 -13.34
C GLY A 195 -7.20 -15.15 -13.72
N PRO A 196 -6.15 -15.95 -13.49
CA PRO A 196 -6.18 -17.38 -13.75
C PRO A 196 -7.26 -18.17 -13.01
N LEU A 197 -7.75 -17.69 -11.86
CA LEU A 197 -8.85 -18.30 -11.12
C LEU A 197 -10.19 -17.60 -11.41
N THR A 198 -10.19 -16.27 -11.37
CA THR A 198 -11.41 -15.45 -11.53
C THR A 198 -12.03 -15.64 -12.91
N LEU A 199 -11.22 -15.59 -13.98
CA LEU A 199 -11.70 -15.64 -15.37
C LEU A 199 -11.96 -17.07 -15.87
N THR A 200 -11.56 -18.10 -15.11
CA THR A 200 -11.69 -19.51 -15.52
C THR A 200 -12.77 -20.27 -14.75
N GLY A 201 -13.53 -19.59 -13.88
CA GLY A 201 -14.75 -20.12 -13.28
C GLY A 201 -15.08 -19.58 -11.89
N ASP A 202 -14.14 -18.93 -11.20
CA ASP A 202 -14.35 -18.41 -9.85
C ASP A 202 -14.75 -16.93 -9.88
N TRP A 203 -15.79 -16.60 -10.66
CA TRP A 203 -16.24 -15.22 -10.92
C TRP A 203 -16.56 -14.42 -9.64
N TRP A 204 -16.91 -15.12 -8.56
CA TRP A 204 -17.23 -14.53 -7.25
C TRP A 204 -16.03 -13.78 -6.64
N ARG A 205 -14.80 -14.10 -7.08
CA ARG A 205 -13.56 -13.42 -6.67
C ARG A 205 -13.56 -11.93 -7.00
N ALA A 206 -14.18 -11.54 -8.11
CA ALA A 206 -14.34 -10.13 -8.49
C ALA A 206 -15.23 -9.34 -7.49
N VAL A 207 -16.03 -10.04 -6.68
CA VAL A 207 -16.81 -9.45 -5.58
C VAL A 207 -16.03 -9.53 -4.29
N THR A 208 -15.58 -10.73 -3.89
CA THR A 208 -14.98 -10.97 -2.57
C THR A 208 -13.65 -10.26 -2.37
N CYS A 209 -12.88 -10.01 -3.43
CA CYS A 209 -11.62 -9.27 -3.34
C CYS A 209 -11.78 -7.90 -2.70
N ASN A 210 -12.96 -7.27 -2.80
CA ASN A 210 -13.29 -5.98 -2.19
C ASN A 210 -13.44 -6.04 -0.65
N PHE A 211 -13.38 -7.22 -0.04
CA PHE A 211 -13.54 -7.44 1.40
C PHE A 211 -12.34 -8.15 2.05
N VAL A 212 -11.52 -8.85 1.26
CA VAL A 212 -10.30 -9.52 1.73
C VAL A 212 -9.18 -8.48 1.90
N HIS A 213 -8.34 -8.61 2.93
CA HIS A 213 -7.26 -7.65 3.20
C HIS A 213 -5.91 -8.33 3.48
N ILE A 214 -4.83 -7.79 2.92
CA ILE A 214 -3.43 -8.20 3.15
C ILE A 214 -2.84 -7.82 4.52
N GLY A 215 -3.69 -7.67 5.55
CA GLY A 215 -3.23 -7.42 6.91
C GLY A 215 -3.92 -6.25 7.62
N ALA A 216 -3.69 -6.17 8.92
CA ALA A 216 -4.39 -5.27 9.82
C ALA A 216 -4.15 -3.79 9.49
N PHE A 217 -2.91 -3.42 9.11
CA PHE A 217 -2.60 -2.05 8.72
C PHE A 217 -3.33 -1.64 7.44
N HIS A 218 -3.41 -2.55 6.46
CA HIS A 218 -4.14 -2.29 5.22
C HIS A 218 -5.64 -2.13 5.50
N LEU A 219 -6.24 -2.99 6.32
CA LEU A 219 -7.63 -2.85 6.75
C LEU A 219 -7.86 -1.50 7.46
N LEU A 220 -7.01 -1.15 8.44
CA LEU A 220 -7.11 0.10 9.20
C LEU A 220 -7.15 1.31 8.28
N MET A 221 -6.23 1.38 7.32
CA MET A 221 -6.14 2.51 6.38
C MET A 221 -7.37 2.59 5.45
N ASN A 222 -7.88 1.43 5.00
CA ASN A 222 -9.12 1.39 4.21
C ASN A 222 -10.33 1.85 5.03
N MET A 223 -10.50 1.35 6.26
CA MET A 223 -11.62 1.74 7.11
C MET A 223 -11.54 3.21 7.49
N TYR A 224 -10.34 3.75 7.76
CA TYR A 224 -10.14 5.18 8.00
C TYR A 224 -10.57 6.02 6.79
N ALA A 225 -10.08 5.68 5.59
CA ALA A 225 -10.47 6.36 4.37
C ALA A 225 -11.98 6.28 4.11
N PHE A 226 -12.56 5.11 4.38
CA PHE A 226 -13.98 4.87 4.17
C PHE A 226 -14.87 5.64 5.16
N ILE A 227 -14.52 5.67 6.44
CA ILE A 227 -15.21 6.49 7.45
C ILE A 227 -15.17 7.96 7.05
N TYR A 228 -13.98 8.46 6.69
CA TYR A 228 -13.78 9.86 6.33
C TYR A 228 -14.73 10.31 5.21
N ILE A 229 -14.85 9.50 4.14
CA ILE A 229 -15.75 9.82 3.04
C ILE A 229 -17.21 9.49 3.35
N GLY A 230 -17.48 8.39 4.06
CA GLY A 230 -18.81 7.85 4.32
C GLY A 230 -19.68 8.79 5.16
N ILE A 231 -19.11 9.49 6.14
CA ILE A 231 -19.81 10.48 6.98
C ILE A 231 -20.54 11.51 6.10
N TRP A 232 -19.85 12.03 5.09
CA TRP A 232 -20.38 13.04 4.19
C TRP A 232 -21.20 12.43 3.06
N LEU A 233 -20.66 11.39 2.43
CA LEU A 233 -21.20 10.87 1.20
C LEU A 233 -22.53 10.14 1.41
N GLU A 234 -22.68 9.38 2.50
CA GLU A 234 -23.94 8.66 2.75
C GLU A 234 -25.10 9.63 2.98
N HIS A 235 -24.87 10.74 3.69
CA HIS A 235 -25.87 11.80 3.84
C HIS A 235 -26.24 12.45 2.51
N LEU A 236 -25.26 12.57 1.60
CA LEU A 236 -25.44 13.21 0.31
C LEU A 236 -26.20 12.34 -0.68
N ILE A 237 -25.83 11.06 -0.82
CA ILE A 237 -26.42 10.17 -1.84
C ILE A 237 -27.50 9.24 -1.29
N GLY A 238 -27.56 9.07 0.03
CA GLY A 238 -28.47 8.18 0.74
C GLY A 238 -27.99 6.72 0.82
N THR A 239 -28.44 6.01 1.86
CA THR A 239 -28.04 4.63 2.20
C THR A 239 -28.10 3.64 1.04
N ARG A 240 -29.20 3.62 0.24
CA ARG A 240 -29.32 2.68 -0.89
C ARG A 240 -28.22 2.90 -1.92
N ARG A 241 -28.02 4.17 -2.33
CA ARG A 241 -27.00 4.51 -3.32
C ARG A 241 -25.61 4.25 -2.78
N MET A 242 -25.40 4.40 -1.48
CA MET A 242 -24.12 4.08 -0.84
C MET A 242 -23.76 2.60 -0.98
N PHE A 243 -24.67 1.68 -0.64
CA PHE A 243 -24.45 0.23 -0.86
C PHE A 243 -24.20 -0.12 -2.32
N VAL A 244 -25.05 0.39 -3.22
CA VAL A 244 -24.92 0.10 -4.66
C VAL A 244 -23.60 0.66 -5.20
N SER A 245 -23.23 1.87 -4.79
CA SER A 245 -21.99 2.51 -5.22
C SER A 245 -20.77 1.70 -4.79
N TYR A 246 -20.68 1.35 -3.51
CA TYR A 246 -19.55 0.55 -2.99
C TYR A 246 -19.38 -0.74 -3.80
N LEU A 247 -20.46 -1.51 -3.98
CA LEU A 247 -20.40 -2.78 -4.70
C LEU A 247 -20.09 -2.58 -6.20
N LEU A 248 -20.73 -1.62 -6.85
CA LEU A 248 -20.63 -1.44 -8.29
C LEU A 248 -19.28 -0.86 -8.71
N THR A 249 -18.74 0.10 -7.95
CA THR A 249 -17.40 0.62 -8.21
C THR A 249 -16.32 -0.40 -7.88
N GLY A 250 -16.54 -1.26 -6.87
CA GLY A 250 -15.69 -2.41 -6.59
C GLY A 250 -15.65 -3.43 -7.73
N LEU A 251 -16.81 -3.75 -8.33
CA LEU A 251 -16.90 -4.61 -9.50
C LEU A 251 -16.17 -4.01 -10.72
N CYS A 252 -16.40 -2.72 -11.01
CA CYS A 252 -15.70 -2.02 -12.09
C CYS A 252 -14.18 -1.95 -11.85
N SER A 253 -13.78 -1.75 -10.60
CA SER A 253 -12.39 -1.75 -10.17
C SER A 253 -11.71 -3.10 -10.43
N ALA A 254 -12.35 -4.21 -10.04
CA ALA A 254 -11.85 -5.57 -10.29
C ALA A 254 -11.70 -5.85 -11.80
N VAL A 255 -12.71 -5.54 -12.61
CA VAL A 255 -12.62 -5.73 -14.08
C VAL A 255 -11.52 -4.88 -14.71
N PHE A 256 -11.33 -3.64 -14.26
CA PHE A 256 -10.28 -2.79 -14.78
C PHE A 256 -8.89 -3.31 -14.38
N SER A 257 -8.74 -3.82 -13.16
CA SER A 257 -7.53 -4.53 -12.73
C SER A 257 -7.26 -5.77 -13.59
N LEU A 258 -8.25 -6.65 -13.75
CA LEU A 258 -8.13 -7.86 -14.57
C LEU A 258 -7.79 -7.55 -16.04
N TYR A 259 -8.27 -6.43 -16.57
CA TYR A 259 -7.92 -6.01 -17.92
C TYR A 259 -6.45 -5.56 -18.05
N MET A 260 -5.92 -4.86 -17.03
CA MET A 260 -4.57 -4.29 -17.08
C MET A 260 -3.49 -5.26 -16.59
N HIS A 261 -3.77 -6.00 -15.52
CA HIS A 261 -2.82 -6.80 -14.75
C HIS A 261 -3.48 -8.07 -14.18
N ALA A 262 -4.06 -8.91 -15.04
CA ALA A 262 -4.76 -10.14 -14.64
C ALA A 262 -3.94 -11.10 -13.73
N GLU A 263 -2.62 -11.07 -13.79
CA GLU A 263 -1.73 -11.95 -13.01
C GLU A 263 -1.33 -11.35 -11.65
N THR A 264 -1.67 -10.09 -11.39
CA THR A 264 -1.45 -9.45 -10.10
C THR A 264 -2.59 -9.84 -9.16
N ILE A 265 -2.23 -10.26 -7.94
CA ILE A 265 -3.22 -10.55 -6.91
C ILE A 265 -3.74 -9.24 -6.34
N SER A 266 -5.05 -9.02 -6.46
CA SER A 266 -5.72 -7.80 -6.04
C SER A 266 -6.70 -8.07 -4.90
N THR A 267 -6.66 -7.22 -3.88
CA THR A 267 -7.50 -7.37 -2.69
C THR A 267 -7.63 -6.05 -1.92
N GLY A 268 -8.74 -5.88 -1.22
CA GLY A 268 -9.03 -4.76 -0.33
C GLY A 268 -10.19 -3.90 -0.82
N ALA A 269 -10.82 -3.22 0.14
CA ALA A 269 -11.91 -2.29 -0.11
C ALA A 269 -11.50 -1.05 -0.95
N SER A 270 -10.19 -0.83 -1.14
CA SER A 270 -9.65 0.39 -1.73
C SER A 270 -10.23 0.73 -3.10
N GLY A 271 -10.48 -0.24 -3.99
CA GLY A 271 -11.13 0.00 -5.28
C GLY A 271 -12.55 0.59 -5.14
N SER A 272 -13.34 0.00 -4.24
CA SER A 272 -14.69 0.49 -3.90
C SER A 272 -14.62 1.91 -3.31
N ILE A 273 -13.70 2.13 -2.36
CA ILE A 273 -13.48 3.41 -1.69
C ILE A 273 -13.06 4.51 -2.68
N PHE A 274 -12.13 4.22 -3.59
CA PHE A 274 -11.76 5.18 -4.65
C PHE A 274 -12.95 5.54 -5.53
N GLY A 275 -13.86 4.60 -5.78
CA GLY A 275 -15.13 4.91 -6.42
C GLY A 275 -16.01 5.87 -5.63
N LEU A 276 -16.11 5.70 -4.31
CA LEU A 276 -16.82 6.65 -3.45
C LEU A 276 -16.19 8.06 -3.49
N TYR A 277 -14.86 8.14 -3.49
CA TYR A 277 -14.15 9.41 -3.71
C TYR A 277 -14.41 9.99 -5.10
N GLY A 278 -14.55 9.16 -6.13
CA GLY A 278 -14.95 9.57 -7.47
C GLY A 278 -16.35 10.18 -7.51
N ILE A 279 -17.31 9.55 -6.83
CA ILE A 279 -18.67 10.08 -6.68
C ILE A 279 -18.61 11.44 -6.00
N PHE A 280 -17.91 11.53 -4.87
CA PHE A 280 -17.80 12.77 -4.12
C PHE A 280 -17.12 13.88 -4.93
N LEU A 281 -16.10 13.55 -5.73
CA LEU A 281 -15.47 14.48 -6.66
C LEU A 281 -16.48 15.00 -7.69
N ALA A 282 -17.32 14.14 -8.27
CA ALA A 282 -18.38 14.58 -9.18
C ALA A 282 -19.38 15.53 -8.48
N PHE A 283 -19.76 15.24 -7.23
CA PHE A 283 -20.58 16.16 -6.44
C PHE A 283 -19.87 17.51 -6.21
N LEU A 284 -18.59 17.52 -5.83
CA LEU A 284 -17.86 18.78 -5.68
C LEU A 284 -17.79 19.59 -6.97
N LEU A 285 -17.69 18.93 -8.14
CA LEU A 285 -17.58 19.62 -9.41
C LEU A 285 -18.93 20.12 -9.94
N PHE A 286 -19.99 19.32 -9.80
CA PHE A 286 -21.27 19.52 -10.49
C PHE A 286 -22.45 19.82 -9.55
N HIS A 287 -22.35 19.57 -8.25
CA HIS A 287 -23.37 19.95 -7.27
C HIS A 287 -23.13 21.39 -6.75
N ARG A 288 -24.18 22.06 -6.26
CA ARG A 288 -24.10 23.44 -5.75
C ARG A 288 -23.58 23.46 -4.32
N ILE A 289 -22.27 23.32 -4.16
CA ILE A 289 -21.57 23.46 -2.87
C ILE A 289 -20.94 24.86 -2.80
N GLU A 290 -20.98 25.48 -1.62
CA GLU A 290 -20.38 26.80 -1.37
C GLU A 290 -18.89 26.82 -1.75
N ARG A 291 -18.42 27.91 -2.37
CA ARG A 291 -17.08 27.97 -2.98
C ARG A 291 -15.94 27.75 -1.97
N SER A 292 -16.08 28.27 -0.76
CA SER A 292 -15.12 28.16 0.34
C SER A 292 -14.93 26.69 0.76
N GLN A 293 -16.04 26.03 1.11
CA GLN A 293 -16.10 24.62 1.52
C GLN A 293 -15.66 23.68 0.39
N ARG A 294 -16.12 23.93 -0.84
CA ARG A 294 -15.74 23.16 -2.03
C ARG A 294 -14.22 23.16 -2.24
N LYS A 295 -13.56 24.32 -2.09
CA LYS A 295 -12.10 24.42 -2.30
C LYS A 295 -11.33 23.58 -1.26
N ALA A 296 -11.73 23.65 0.01
CA ALA A 296 -11.10 22.87 1.07
C ALA A 296 -11.26 21.36 0.84
N LEU A 297 -12.48 20.90 0.58
CA LEU A 297 -12.79 19.49 0.32
C LEU A 297 -12.09 18.96 -0.93
N LEU A 298 -12.07 19.73 -2.02
CA LEU A 298 -11.42 19.34 -3.26
C LEU A 298 -9.90 19.22 -3.09
N THR A 299 -9.29 20.12 -2.32
CA THR A 299 -7.86 20.04 -1.99
C THR A 299 -7.56 18.78 -1.17
N SER A 300 -8.36 18.51 -0.13
CA SER A 300 -8.21 17.32 0.72
C SER A 300 -8.30 16.02 -0.08
N ILE A 301 -9.29 15.89 -0.96
CA ILE A 301 -9.45 14.70 -1.82
C ILE A 301 -8.30 14.55 -2.80
N LEU A 302 -7.87 15.62 -3.46
CA LEU A 302 -6.78 15.54 -4.43
C LEU A 302 -5.46 15.14 -3.75
N ILE A 303 -5.19 15.65 -2.56
CA ILE A 303 -4.04 15.23 -1.75
C ILE A 303 -4.16 13.75 -1.39
N PHE A 304 -5.33 13.32 -0.88
CA PHE A 304 -5.55 11.93 -0.50
C PHE A 304 -5.39 10.96 -1.69
N VAL A 305 -6.08 11.23 -2.80
CA VAL A 305 -6.02 10.41 -4.02
C VAL A 305 -4.60 10.40 -4.60
N GLY A 306 -3.97 11.58 -4.72
CA GLY A 306 -2.61 11.69 -5.24
C GLY A 306 -1.59 10.95 -4.38
N TYR A 307 -1.67 11.11 -3.05
CA TYR A 307 -0.79 10.40 -2.11
C TYR A 307 -0.97 8.88 -2.21
N ASN A 308 -2.20 8.38 -2.21
CA ASN A 308 -2.45 6.93 -2.27
C ASN A 308 -2.00 6.31 -3.59
N LEU A 309 -2.19 6.99 -4.74
CA LEU A 309 -1.70 6.50 -6.02
C LEU A 309 -0.16 6.48 -6.08
N ILE A 310 0.51 7.52 -5.58
CA ILE A 310 1.98 7.58 -5.51
C ILE A 310 2.52 6.51 -4.58
N TYR A 311 1.90 6.33 -3.41
CA TYR A 311 2.27 5.29 -2.45
C TYR A 311 2.04 3.90 -3.04
N GLY A 312 0.95 3.70 -3.77
CA GLY A 312 0.61 2.43 -4.41
C GLY A 312 1.66 1.94 -5.40
N ILE A 313 2.31 2.85 -6.12
CA ILE A 313 3.46 2.52 -7.01
C ILE A 313 4.61 1.90 -6.22
N ARG A 314 4.86 2.35 -4.98
CA ARG A 314 6.00 1.89 -4.16
C ARG A 314 5.71 0.62 -3.36
N ALA A 315 4.46 0.40 -2.97
CA ALA A 315 4.05 -0.70 -2.11
C ALA A 315 3.50 -1.93 -2.87
N GLY A 316 3.57 -1.93 -4.21
CA GLY A 316 3.01 -3.02 -5.03
C GLY A 316 1.49 -3.10 -4.98
N VAL A 317 0.81 -1.96 -4.74
CA VAL A 317 -0.65 -1.89 -4.70
C VAL A 317 -1.18 -1.76 -6.13
N ASP A 318 -2.33 -2.38 -6.35
CA ASP A 318 -3.02 -2.37 -7.63
C ASP A 318 -3.64 -0.99 -7.94
N ASN A 319 -2.84 -0.13 -8.57
CA ASN A 319 -3.28 1.19 -9.01
C ASN A 319 -4.32 1.11 -10.15
N ALA A 320 -4.35 0.02 -10.93
CA ALA A 320 -5.37 -0.14 -11.97
C ALA A 320 -6.74 -0.27 -11.31
N ALA A 321 -6.87 -1.07 -10.25
CA ALA A 321 -8.07 -1.14 -9.43
C ALA A 321 -8.49 0.26 -8.93
N HIS A 322 -7.57 1.06 -8.38
CA HIS A 322 -7.89 2.40 -7.87
C HIS A 322 -8.40 3.34 -8.96
N ILE A 323 -7.77 3.32 -10.14
CA ILE A 323 -8.18 4.16 -11.29
C ILE A 323 -9.55 3.71 -11.80
N GLY A 324 -9.79 2.41 -11.96
CA GLY A 324 -11.07 1.87 -12.40
C GLY A 324 -12.22 2.20 -11.43
N GLY A 325 -11.94 2.11 -10.12
CA GLY A 325 -12.86 2.56 -9.07
C GLY A 325 -13.18 4.04 -9.20
N LEU A 326 -12.14 4.91 -9.23
CA LEU A 326 -12.30 6.36 -9.30
C LEU A 326 -13.11 6.81 -10.54
N LEU A 327 -12.83 6.24 -11.72
CA LEU A 327 -13.51 6.58 -12.97
C LEU A 327 -14.98 6.14 -12.95
N SER A 328 -15.25 4.89 -12.54
CA SER A 328 -16.63 4.38 -12.46
C SER A 328 -17.45 5.16 -11.42
N GLY A 329 -16.85 5.47 -10.28
CA GLY A 329 -17.44 6.30 -9.25
C GLY A 329 -17.73 7.73 -9.73
N PHE A 330 -16.81 8.37 -10.42
CA PHE A 330 -17.03 9.70 -10.98
C PHE A 330 -18.22 9.74 -11.96
N LEU A 331 -18.32 8.74 -12.83
CA LEU A 331 -19.43 8.61 -13.76
C LEU A 331 -20.76 8.37 -13.02
N LEU A 332 -20.76 7.52 -12.00
CA LEU A 332 -21.94 7.25 -11.17
C LEU A 332 -22.38 8.49 -10.39
N GLY A 333 -21.44 9.24 -9.83
CA GLY A 333 -21.72 10.50 -9.14
C GLY A 333 -22.27 11.58 -10.07
N PHE A 334 -21.77 11.67 -11.30
CA PHE A 334 -22.35 12.55 -12.31
C PHE A 334 -23.82 12.20 -12.61
N ILE A 335 -24.14 10.90 -12.74
CA ILE A 335 -25.51 10.42 -12.91
C ILE A 335 -26.39 10.80 -11.72
N TYR A 336 -25.88 10.66 -10.48
CA TYR A 336 -26.63 11.01 -9.28
C TYR A 336 -26.91 12.51 -9.18
N VAL A 337 -25.91 13.35 -9.44
CA VAL A 337 -26.09 14.81 -9.51
C VAL A 337 -27.10 15.19 -10.59
N PHE A 338 -27.07 14.52 -11.74
CA PHE A 338 -28.04 14.76 -12.80
C PHE A 338 -29.46 14.34 -12.36
N GLY A 339 -29.60 13.19 -11.69
CA GLY A 339 -30.85 12.72 -11.11
C GLY A 339 -31.45 13.69 -10.09
N GLU A 340 -30.63 14.34 -9.26
CA GLU A 340 -31.09 15.35 -8.28
C GLU A 340 -31.63 16.63 -8.93
N ARG A 341 -31.19 16.95 -10.15
CA ARG A 341 -31.70 18.10 -10.90
C ARG A 341 -33.08 17.86 -11.52
N MET A 342 -33.60 16.63 -11.45
CA MET A 342 -34.92 16.30 -11.98
C MET A 342 -36.01 16.93 -11.12
N LYS A 343 -36.98 17.61 -11.76
CA LYS A 343 -38.09 18.30 -11.06
C LYS A 343 -38.95 17.37 -10.20
N LYS A 344 -39.09 16.10 -10.60
CA LYS A 344 -39.84 15.07 -9.87
C LYS A 344 -38.86 14.10 -9.19
N PRO A 345 -38.98 13.84 -7.88
CA PRO A 345 -38.11 12.90 -7.17
C PRO A 345 -38.11 11.49 -7.78
N GLU A 346 -39.26 11.02 -8.26
CA GLU A 346 -39.41 9.73 -8.92
C GLU A 346 -38.56 9.63 -10.19
N ALA A 347 -38.53 10.69 -11.00
CA ALA A 347 -37.71 10.72 -12.21
C ALA A 347 -36.22 10.69 -11.88
N GLY A 348 -35.79 11.41 -10.84
CA GLY A 348 -34.41 11.37 -10.35
C GLY A 348 -33.99 9.97 -9.86
N ARG A 349 -34.89 9.27 -9.18
CA ARG A 349 -34.69 7.88 -8.75
C ARG A 349 -34.56 6.94 -9.96
N THR A 350 -35.44 7.07 -10.95
CA THR A 350 -35.40 6.28 -12.18
C THR A 350 -34.08 6.49 -12.94
N VAL A 351 -33.63 7.74 -13.09
CA VAL A 351 -32.33 8.07 -13.70
C VAL A 351 -31.19 7.38 -12.97
N SER A 352 -31.19 7.40 -11.63
CA SER A 352 -30.16 6.73 -10.83
C SER A 352 -30.14 5.22 -11.08
N ILE A 353 -31.31 4.57 -11.06
CA ILE A 353 -31.43 3.12 -11.28
C ILE A 353 -30.99 2.74 -12.70
N ILE A 354 -31.42 3.50 -13.72
CA ILE A 354 -31.02 3.25 -15.10
C ILE A 354 -29.50 3.40 -15.24
N GLY A 355 -28.91 4.43 -14.65
CA GLY A 355 -27.47 4.63 -14.66
C GLY A 355 -26.70 3.50 -13.97
N GLU A 356 -27.16 3.06 -12.80
CA GLU A 356 -26.60 1.91 -12.09
C GLU A 356 -26.64 0.63 -12.95
N LEU A 357 -27.77 0.38 -13.62
CA LEU A 357 -27.93 -0.76 -14.53
C LEU A 357 -27.02 -0.65 -15.76
N ILE A 358 -26.81 0.55 -16.30
CA ILE A 358 -25.88 0.77 -17.43
C ILE A 358 -24.45 0.46 -17.00
N ILE A 359 -23.99 0.99 -15.86
CA ILE A 359 -22.63 0.72 -15.36
C ILE A 359 -22.47 -0.77 -15.06
N PHE A 360 -23.46 -1.41 -14.46
CA PHE A 360 -23.45 -2.86 -14.23
C PHE A 360 -23.39 -3.65 -15.55
N SER A 361 -24.11 -3.22 -16.58
CA SER A 361 -24.08 -3.85 -17.91
C SER A 361 -22.70 -3.70 -18.57
N VAL A 362 -22.06 -2.53 -18.42
CA VAL A 362 -20.70 -2.30 -18.91
C VAL A 362 -19.71 -3.22 -18.19
N PHE A 363 -19.81 -3.32 -16.86
CA PHE A 363 -19.03 -4.29 -16.08
C PHE A 363 -19.24 -5.71 -16.60
N LEU A 364 -20.50 -6.16 -16.68
CA LEU A 364 -20.84 -7.53 -17.05
C LEU A 364 -20.32 -7.88 -18.45
N PHE A 365 -20.53 -7.01 -19.42
CA PHE A 365 -20.04 -7.24 -20.79
C PHE A 365 -18.51 -7.29 -20.84
N SER A 366 -17.84 -6.39 -20.13
CA SER A 366 -16.38 -6.37 -20.05
C SER A 366 -15.82 -7.62 -19.39
N PHE A 367 -16.44 -8.06 -18.29
CA PHE A 367 -16.06 -9.29 -17.58
C PHE A 367 -16.26 -10.53 -18.46
N LEU A 368 -17.39 -10.64 -19.16
CA LEU A 368 -17.65 -11.74 -20.09
C LEU A 368 -16.68 -11.75 -21.28
N ALA A 369 -16.31 -10.57 -21.78
CA ALA A 369 -15.30 -10.46 -22.83
C ALA A 369 -13.93 -10.95 -22.36
N LEU A 370 -13.53 -10.63 -21.12
CA LEU A 370 -12.31 -11.16 -20.49
C LEU A 370 -12.38 -12.68 -20.34
N CYS A 371 -13.49 -13.23 -19.85
CA CYS A 371 -13.68 -14.67 -19.71
C CYS A 371 -13.60 -15.42 -21.05
N ARG A 372 -14.02 -14.78 -22.15
CA ARG A 372 -13.96 -15.37 -23.49
C ARG A 372 -12.55 -15.39 -24.08
N ASN A 373 -11.71 -14.41 -23.72
CA ASN A 373 -10.38 -14.19 -24.30
C ASN A 373 -9.25 -14.58 -23.34
N ILE A 374 -9.45 -15.65 -22.55
CA ILE A 374 -8.44 -16.12 -21.60
C ILE A 374 -7.26 -16.81 -22.30
N PRO A 375 -6.01 -16.58 -21.85
CA PRO A 375 -4.86 -17.36 -22.27
C PRO A 375 -5.04 -18.86 -21.94
N SER A 376 -4.51 -19.75 -22.77
CA SER A 376 -4.56 -21.21 -22.51
C SER A 376 -3.85 -21.59 -21.21
N THR A 377 -2.79 -20.87 -20.85
CA THR A 377 -2.04 -21.03 -19.59
C THR A 377 -2.90 -20.84 -18.35
N TYR A 378 -4.00 -20.07 -18.42
CA TYR A 378 -4.87 -19.87 -17.26
C TYR A 378 -5.66 -21.14 -16.93
N GLN A 379 -5.99 -21.96 -17.94
CA GLN A 379 -6.62 -23.25 -17.71
C GLN A 379 -5.65 -24.24 -17.06
N GLU A 380 -4.36 -24.18 -17.42
CA GLU A 380 -3.30 -24.99 -16.80
C GLU A 380 -3.16 -24.63 -15.31
N ILE A 381 -2.99 -23.34 -15.00
CA ILE A 381 -2.93 -22.84 -13.61
C ILE A 381 -4.17 -23.25 -12.82
N ARG A 382 -5.36 -23.19 -13.43
CA ARG A 382 -6.59 -23.63 -12.77
C ARG A 382 -6.57 -25.13 -12.46
N ASN A 383 -6.07 -25.95 -13.39
CA ASN A 383 -5.98 -27.39 -13.17
C ASN A 383 -4.99 -27.72 -12.06
N GLU A 384 -3.86 -27.02 -12.00
CA GLU A 384 -2.91 -27.13 -10.88
C GLU A 384 -3.54 -26.71 -9.56
N TRP A 385 -4.28 -25.58 -9.53
CA TRP A 385 -5.03 -25.16 -8.36
C TRP A 385 -6.02 -26.23 -7.89
N LYS A 386 -6.83 -26.79 -8.80
CA LYS A 386 -7.80 -27.86 -8.48
C LYS A 386 -7.16 -29.16 -8.03
N SER A 387 -5.95 -29.47 -8.50
CA SER A 387 -5.24 -30.68 -8.11
C SER A 387 -4.66 -30.63 -6.69
N GLY A 388 -4.62 -29.43 -6.08
CA GLY A 388 -3.98 -29.20 -4.79
C GLY A 388 -2.45 -29.08 -4.87
N LEU A 389 -1.84 -29.20 -6.06
CA LEU A 389 -0.40 -29.03 -6.28
C LEU A 389 0.09 -27.66 -5.79
N VAL A 390 -0.63 -26.58 -6.10
CA VAL A 390 -0.29 -25.22 -5.68
C VAL A 390 -0.36 -25.07 -4.16
N GLU A 391 -1.41 -25.61 -3.54
CA GLU A 391 -1.56 -25.60 -2.07
C GLU A 391 -0.46 -26.40 -1.37
N ALA A 392 -0.10 -27.56 -1.92
CA ALA A 392 0.97 -28.40 -1.40
C ALA A 392 2.33 -27.68 -1.47
N TYR A 393 2.63 -27.07 -2.61
CA TYR A 393 3.86 -26.27 -2.81
C TYR A 393 3.98 -25.13 -1.79
N TYR A 394 2.92 -24.33 -1.60
CA TYR A 394 2.96 -23.22 -0.65
C TYR A 394 3.01 -23.69 0.82
N LYS A 395 2.33 -24.78 1.16
CA LYS A 395 2.41 -25.36 2.52
C LYS A 395 3.80 -25.88 2.82
N GLU A 396 4.45 -26.52 1.85
CA GLU A 396 5.82 -27.00 1.99
C GLU A 396 6.79 -25.83 2.25
N GLN A 397 6.65 -24.71 1.52
CA GLN A 397 7.42 -23.49 1.79
C GLN A 397 7.14 -22.85 3.16
N GLU A 398 5.89 -22.81 3.61
CA GLU A 398 5.55 -22.29 4.95
C GLU A 398 6.09 -23.20 6.06
N GLU A 399 6.10 -24.52 5.87
CA GLU A 399 6.70 -25.47 6.81
C GLU A 399 8.23 -25.33 6.87
N GLU A 400 8.89 -25.12 5.73
CA GLU A 400 10.32 -24.80 5.67
C GLU A 400 10.64 -23.48 6.38
N GLN A 401 9.84 -22.42 6.16
CA GLN A 401 9.98 -21.15 6.87
C GLN A 401 9.76 -21.29 8.38
N LYS A 402 8.73 -22.03 8.82
CA LYS A 402 8.47 -22.27 10.26
C LYS A 402 9.56 -23.12 10.92
N LYS A 403 10.10 -24.13 10.22
CA LYS A 403 11.27 -24.89 10.68
C LYS A 403 12.49 -23.99 10.85
N SER A 404 12.70 -23.02 9.94
CA SER A 404 13.77 -22.03 10.05
C SER A 404 13.57 -21.05 11.23
N ALA A 405 12.33 -20.67 11.53
CA ALA A 405 11.98 -19.69 12.57
C ALA A 405 11.93 -20.27 14.00
N SER A 406 11.88 -21.60 14.15
CA SER A 406 11.76 -22.29 15.46
C SER A 406 13.10 -22.55 16.18
N ARG A 407 14.25 -22.15 15.62
CA ARG A 407 15.55 -22.27 16.32
C ARG A 407 15.65 -21.21 17.43
N PRO A 408 15.86 -21.58 18.71
CA PRO A 408 15.92 -20.62 19.81
C PRO A 408 17.11 -19.67 19.65
N VAL A 409 16.85 -18.36 19.71
CA VAL A 409 17.88 -17.33 19.83
C VAL A 409 18.36 -17.29 21.27
N THR A 410 19.34 -18.13 21.63
CA THR A 410 20.16 -17.91 22.83
C THR A 410 21.46 -17.24 22.44
N GLY A 411 21.66 -16.04 22.97
CA GLY A 411 22.84 -15.22 22.74
C GLY A 411 24.13 -15.91 23.16
N SER A 412 25.03 -16.10 22.20
CA SER A 412 26.49 -16.12 22.37
C SER A 412 27.14 -15.98 20.99
N PRO A 413 28.38 -15.43 20.91
CA PRO A 413 28.93 -14.92 19.66
C PRO A 413 29.03 -16.05 18.64
N ARG A 414 28.54 -15.78 17.43
CA ARG A 414 28.59 -16.68 16.26
C ARG A 414 29.99 -17.29 16.13
N LYS A 415 30.14 -18.53 16.58
CA LYS A 415 31.07 -19.47 15.94
C LYS A 415 30.38 -19.97 14.69
N SER A 416 31.10 -19.86 13.58
CA SER A 416 30.75 -20.35 12.26
C SER A 416 30.07 -21.72 12.33
N SER A 417 28.77 -21.77 12.06
CA SER A 417 28.09 -22.99 11.65
C SER A 417 27.86 -22.88 10.15
N THR A 418 28.58 -23.72 9.42
CA THR A 418 28.38 -24.10 8.02
C THR A 418 26.96 -23.84 7.52
N SER A 419 26.87 -23.06 6.45
CA SER A 419 25.72 -23.03 5.55
C SER A 419 25.31 -24.47 5.25
N GLU A 420 24.09 -24.87 5.65
CA GLU A 420 23.46 -26.07 5.08
C GLU A 420 23.19 -25.75 3.61
N GLN A 421 24.19 -25.97 2.76
CA GLN A 421 24.05 -26.03 1.30
C GLN A 421 23.04 -27.14 1.00
N PHE A 422 22.00 -26.82 0.22
CA PHE A 422 21.21 -27.87 -0.42
C PHE A 422 22.17 -28.74 -1.25
N PRO A 423 22.24 -30.06 -1.03
CA PRO A 423 23.17 -30.91 -1.76
C PRO A 423 22.77 -30.97 -3.24
N TYR A 424 23.76 -30.98 -4.13
CA TYR A 424 23.53 -31.22 -5.55
C TYR A 424 22.84 -32.58 -5.74
N THR A 425 21.78 -32.59 -6.55
CA THR A 425 21.03 -33.80 -6.91
C THR A 425 21.25 -34.13 -8.39
N PRO A 426 21.95 -35.23 -8.73
CA PRO A 426 22.19 -35.61 -10.12
C PRO A 426 20.91 -35.83 -10.92
N MET A 427 20.96 -35.54 -12.23
CA MET A 427 19.90 -35.91 -13.17
C MET A 427 19.63 -37.42 -13.13
N SER A 428 18.36 -37.78 -13.08
CA SER A 428 17.87 -39.16 -13.08
C SER A 428 17.02 -39.45 -14.32
N ASP A 429 16.79 -40.73 -14.63
CA ASP A 429 15.91 -41.13 -15.74
C ASP A 429 14.43 -40.75 -15.50
N GLU A 430 14.07 -40.37 -14.27
CA GLU A 430 12.73 -39.90 -13.91
C GLU A 430 12.52 -38.40 -14.19
N ASP A 431 13.61 -37.66 -14.45
CA ASP A 431 13.54 -36.23 -14.72
C ASP A 431 13.02 -35.93 -16.12
N THR A 432 12.01 -35.06 -16.20
CA THR A 432 11.45 -34.61 -17.47
C THR A 432 12.15 -33.33 -17.94
N TRP A 433 12.35 -33.20 -19.26
CA TRP A 433 12.99 -32.02 -19.84
C TRP A 433 11.95 -30.94 -20.15
N LEU A 434 12.02 -29.85 -19.41
CA LEU A 434 11.22 -28.64 -19.61
C LEU A 434 11.84 -27.79 -20.71
N SER A 435 11.00 -27.13 -21.52
CA SER A 435 11.45 -26.19 -22.54
C SER A 435 11.27 -24.75 -22.06
N CYS A 436 12.28 -23.91 -22.24
CA CYS A 436 12.16 -22.46 -22.14
C CYS A 436 12.31 -21.82 -23.52
N TYR A 437 11.49 -20.80 -23.79
CA TYR A 437 11.56 -20.01 -25.00
C TYR A 437 11.32 -18.54 -24.66
N ASP A 438 12.17 -17.67 -25.21
CA ASP A 438 12.01 -16.22 -25.15
C ASP A 438 11.77 -15.66 -26.55
N ALA A 439 10.59 -15.05 -26.73
CA ALA A 439 10.12 -14.62 -28.05
C ALA A 439 10.87 -13.41 -28.62
N VAL A 440 11.43 -12.56 -27.75
CA VAL A 440 12.11 -11.30 -28.12
C VAL A 440 13.55 -11.56 -28.56
N SER A 441 14.25 -12.38 -27.77
CA SER A 441 15.63 -12.78 -28.03
C SER A 441 15.74 -13.95 -29.01
N LYS A 442 14.64 -14.68 -29.26
CA LYS A 442 14.62 -15.93 -30.04
C LYS A 442 15.54 -16.99 -29.45
N PHE A 443 15.69 -16.96 -28.13
CA PHE A 443 16.43 -17.93 -27.35
C PHE A 443 15.50 -19.10 -26.98
N SER A 444 15.99 -20.32 -27.10
CA SER A 444 15.37 -21.49 -26.50
C SER A 444 16.41 -22.44 -25.91
N CYS A 445 15.99 -23.22 -24.94
CA CYS A 445 16.80 -24.22 -24.26
C CYS A 445 15.88 -25.22 -23.57
N GLN A 446 16.38 -26.42 -23.31
CA GLN A 446 15.74 -27.43 -22.48
C GLN A 446 16.55 -27.67 -21.21
N TYR A 447 15.86 -27.94 -20.10
CA TYR A 447 16.49 -28.25 -18.83
C TYR A 447 15.66 -29.28 -18.05
N PRO A 448 16.29 -30.15 -17.26
CA PRO A 448 15.60 -31.19 -16.50
C PRO A 448 14.85 -30.59 -15.29
N THR A 449 13.82 -31.30 -14.80
CA THR A 449 12.97 -30.89 -13.68
C THR A 449 13.70 -30.70 -12.35
N ASN A 450 14.79 -31.42 -12.12
CA ASN A 450 15.63 -31.27 -10.93
C ASN A 450 16.52 -30.00 -10.94
N TRP A 451 16.49 -29.21 -12.02
CA TRP A 451 17.12 -27.89 -12.08
C TRP A 451 16.07 -26.79 -11.95
N TYR A 452 16.07 -26.12 -10.80
CA TYR A 452 15.03 -25.16 -10.44
C TYR A 452 15.21 -23.82 -11.16
N LYS A 453 14.19 -23.38 -11.88
CA LYS A 453 14.16 -22.05 -12.50
C LYS A 453 13.85 -20.98 -11.45
N ILE A 454 14.73 -19.99 -11.33
CA ILE A 454 14.51 -18.80 -10.50
C ILE A 454 13.75 -17.74 -11.31
N THR A 455 12.55 -17.38 -10.85
CA THR A 455 11.71 -16.34 -11.45
C THR A 455 11.80 -15.03 -10.66
N GLY A 456 11.60 -13.89 -11.33
CA GLY A 456 11.59 -12.58 -10.66
C GLY A 456 12.97 -12.01 -10.29
N THR A 457 14.05 -12.59 -10.83
CA THR A 457 15.40 -12.05 -10.67
C THR A 457 15.46 -10.63 -11.22
N LYS A 458 15.71 -9.65 -10.33
CA LYS A 458 15.96 -8.27 -10.73
C LYS A 458 17.25 -8.21 -11.55
N ALA A 459 17.26 -7.34 -12.54
CA ALA A 459 18.46 -7.08 -13.30
C ALA A 459 19.56 -6.49 -12.37
N PRO A 460 20.85 -6.78 -12.64
CA PRO A 460 21.96 -6.32 -11.79
C PRO A 460 22.00 -4.80 -11.58
N THR A 461 21.52 -4.04 -12.57
CA THR A 461 21.33 -2.58 -12.51
C THR A 461 19.94 -2.20 -13.03
N PRO A 462 19.36 -1.06 -12.62
CA PRO A 462 18.04 -0.60 -13.06
C PRO A 462 17.88 -0.49 -14.59
N ASP A 463 18.99 -0.28 -15.30
CA ASP A 463 19.03 -0.10 -16.77
C ASP A 463 19.35 -1.39 -17.54
N SER A 464 19.53 -2.52 -16.85
CA SER A 464 19.83 -3.81 -17.49
C SER A 464 18.58 -4.67 -17.64
N GLU A 465 18.56 -5.52 -18.66
CA GLU A 465 17.50 -6.52 -18.80
C GLU A 465 17.68 -7.63 -17.75
N PRO A 466 16.59 -8.18 -17.18
CA PRO A 466 16.68 -9.33 -16.30
C PRO A 466 17.20 -10.56 -17.08
N PRO A 467 17.80 -11.55 -16.40
CA PRO A 467 18.29 -12.75 -17.07
C PRO A 467 17.13 -13.49 -17.75
N LEU A 468 17.37 -13.96 -18.98
CA LEU A 468 16.43 -14.77 -19.77
C LEU A 468 16.11 -16.09 -19.06
N LEU A 469 17.12 -16.65 -18.39
CA LEU A 469 17.01 -17.90 -17.67
C LEU A 469 18.00 -17.90 -16.50
N LYS A 470 17.55 -18.35 -15.32
CA LYS A 470 18.43 -18.68 -14.21
C LYS A 470 17.99 -20.02 -13.62
N LEU A 471 18.89 -21.00 -13.62
CA LEU A 471 18.69 -22.34 -13.08
C LEU A 471 19.63 -22.58 -11.90
N VAL A 472 19.16 -23.29 -10.88
CA VAL A 472 19.96 -23.68 -9.71
C VAL A 472 19.73 -25.15 -9.35
N ASN A 473 20.78 -25.84 -8.92
CA ASN A 473 20.72 -27.17 -8.31
C ASN A 473 21.88 -27.30 -7.32
N GLY A 474 21.54 -27.39 -6.03
CA GLY A 474 22.48 -27.26 -4.93
C GLY A 474 23.28 -25.94 -4.99
N GLY A 475 24.60 -26.02 -4.89
CA GLY A 475 25.49 -24.86 -5.05
C GLY A 475 25.78 -24.44 -6.50
N SER A 476 25.34 -25.23 -7.49
CA SER A 476 25.61 -24.97 -8.90
C SER A 476 24.49 -24.15 -9.56
N GLN A 477 24.85 -23.30 -10.52
CA GLN A 477 23.90 -22.44 -11.23
C GLN A 477 24.25 -22.22 -12.70
N LEU A 478 23.22 -21.95 -13.51
CA LEU A 478 23.33 -21.48 -14.89
C LEU A 478 22.51 -20.21 -15.06
N THR A 479 23.09 -19.16 -15.64
CA THR A 479 22.42 -17.89 -15.92
C THR A 479 22.62 -17.52 -17.39
N VAL A 480 21.54 -17.15 -18.07
CA VAL A 480 21.56 -16.68 -19.46
C VAL A 480 21.08 -15.23 -19.50
N THR A 481 21.87 -14.35 -20.10
CA THR A 481 21.52 -12.94 -20.32
C THR A 481 21.67 -12.58 -21.79
N SER A 482 20.84 -11.66 -22.27
CA SER A 482 20.95 -11.03 -23.58
C SER A 482 21.04 -9.53 -23.40
N ASN A 483 22.09 -8.91 -23.93
CA ASN A 483 22.25 -7.45 -23.93
C ASN A 483 22.34 -6.94 -25.36
N SER A 484 21.48 -5.98 -25.72
CA SER A 484 21.50 -5.30 -27.03
C SER A 484 22.09 -3.89 -26.89
N TYR A 485 22.77 -3.40 -27.92
CA TYR A 485 23.43 -2.09 -27.90
C TYR A 485 22.88 -1.16 -28.99
N ASP A 486 22.80 0.12 -28.66
CA ASP A 486 22.21 1.16 -29.51
C ASP A 486 23.11 1.50 -30.70
N THR A 487 24.43 1.43 -30.52
CA THR A 487 25.42 1.74 -31.56
C THR A 487 26.40 0.59 -31.83
N GLN A 488 26.97 0.57 -33.05
CA GLN A 488 27.98 -0.42 -33.42
C GLN A 488 29.27 -0.24 -32.60
N ASP A 489 29.64 1.00 -32.29
CA ASP A 489 30.86 1.31 -31.52
C ASP A 489 30.75 0.83 -30.07
N GLU A 490 29.58 0.97 -29.44
CA GLU A 490 29.32 0.41 -28.10
C GLU A 490 29.38 -1.12 -28.11
N PHE A 491 28.78 -1.74 -29.13
CA PHE A 491 28.83 -3.19 -29.30
C PHE A 491 30.27 -3.70 -29.45
N GLU A 492 31.08 -3.09 -30.33
CA GLU A 492 32.48 -3.49 -30.52
C GLU A 492 33.34 -3.21 -29.29
N ARG A 493 33.11 -2.10 -28.59
CA ARG A 493 33.78 -1.80 -27.31
C ARG A 493 33.47 -2.87 -26.26
N MET A 494 32.20 -3.24 -26.11
CA MET A 494 31.79 -4.25 -25.15
C MET A 494 32.25 -5.66 -25.53
N LYS A 495 32.22 -6.00 -26.83
CA LYS A 495 32.81 -7.24 -27.36
C LYS A 495 34.29 -7.34 -27.03
N LYS A 496 35.07 -6.26 -27.22
CA LYS A 496 36.48 -6.22 -26.83
C LYS A 496 36.67 -6.40 -25.32
N LEU A 497 35.85 -5.73 -24.51
CA LEU A 497 35.94 -5.80 -23.05
C LEU A 497 35.64 -7.21 -22.54
N LEU A 498 34.56 -7.84 -23.01
CA LEU A 498 34.14 -9.18 -22.61
C LEU A 498 35.13 -10.28 -23.05
N LEU A 499 35.90 -10.05 -24.11
CA LEU A 499 36.96 -10.96 -24.56
C LEU A 499 38.30 -10.75 -23.84
N THR A 500 38.46 -9.65 -23.11
CA THR A 500 39.72 -9.33 -22.41
C THR A 500 39.83 -10.14 -21.12
N LEU A 501 40.90 -10.91 -20.99
CA LEU A 501 41.18 -11.67 -19.76
C LEU A 501 41.76 -10.77 -18.66
N PRO A 502 41.43 -11.02 -17.38
CA PRO A 502 42.05 -10.35 -16.24
C PRO A 502 43.57 -10.50 -16.27
N ARG A 503 44.29 -9.51 -15.75
CA ARG A 503 45.74 -9.51 -15.70
C ARG A 503 46.22 -9.73 -14.25
N ASN A 504 47.34 -10.44 -14.10
CA ASN A 504 48.04 -10.59 -12.83
C ASN A 504 48.77 -9.29 -12.43
N GLU A 505 49.43 -9.28 -11.27
CA GLU A 505 50.18 -8.12 -10.74
C GLU A 505 51.29 -7.64 -11.67
N GLU A 506 51.78 -8.50 -12.56
CA GLU A 506 52.81 -8.21 -13.56
C GLU A 506 52.23 -7.68 -14.88
N GLY A 507 50.91 -7.49 -14.95
CA GLY A 507 50.21 -7.01 -16.14
C GLY A 507 50.09 -8.05 -17.27
N LYS A 508 50.36 -9.33 -17.03
CA LYS A 508 50.13 -10.43 -17.98
C LYS A 508 48.75 -11.06 -17.78
N PRO A 509 48.09 -11.64 -18.80
CA PRO A 509 46.84 -12.37 -18.59
C PRO A 509 47.00 -13.44 -17.49
N SER A 510 46.05 -13.52 -16.56
CA SER A 510 46.08 -14.50 -15.48
C SER A 510 46.02 -15.92 -16.06
N GLU A 511 46.89 -16.80 -15.55
CA GLU A 511 46.94 -18.22 -15.95
C GLU A 511 45.70 -19.01 -15.51
N ASP A 512 44.92 -18.47 -14.56
CA ASP A 512 43.69 -19.07 -14.04
C ASP A 512 42.56 -19.04 -15.07
N TYR A 513 42.62 -18.14 -16.05
CA TYR A 513 41.60 -17.96 -17.07
C TYR A 513 42.01 -18.65 -18.38
N LYS A 514 41.28 -19.71 -18.74
CA LYS A 514 41.46 -20.42 -20.01
C LYS A 514 40.35 -20.03 -20.99
N GLN A 515 40.74 -19.50 -22.15
CA GLN A 515 39.81 -19.12 -23.20
C GLN A 515 39.95 -20.03 -24.42
N SER A 516 38.83 -20.49 -24.97
CA SER A 516 38.77 -21.32 -26.19
C SER A 516 37.57 -20.97 -27.06
N LYS A 517 37.55 -21.46 -28.30
CA LYS A 517 36.39 -21.36 -29.19
C LYS A 517 35.64 -22.68 -29.18
N VAL A 518 34.32 -22.61 -29.01
CA VAL A 518 33.42 -23.77 -29.02
C VAL A 518 32.27 -23.51 -29.98
N ASN A 519 31.61 -24.58 -30.42
CA ASN A 519 30.42 -24.49 -31.26
C ASN A 519 29.29 -25.26 -30.59
N ILE A 520 28.20 -24.56 -30.28
CA ILE A 520 27.00 -25.14 -29.67
C ILE A 520 25.86 -24.97 -30.69
N ASN A 521 25.35 -26.07 -31.23
CA ASN A 521 24.25 -26.07 -32.22
C ASN A 521 24.46 -25.11 -33.42
N GLY A 522 25.70 -25.00 -33.91
CA GLY A 522 26.03 -24.12 -35.03
C GLY A 522 26.27 -22.66 -34.64
N LEU A 523 26.30 -22.34 -33.34
CA LEU A 523 26.62 -21.03 -32.78
C LEU A 523 28.10 -21.00 -32.35
N PRO A 524 28.96 -20.22 -33.02
CA PRO A 524 30.36 -20.06 -32.60
C PRO A 524 30.44 -19.20 -31.33
N MET A 525 30.84 -19.79 -30.22
CA MET A 525 30.95 -19.11 -28.93
C MET A 525 32.41 -19.03 -28.47
N THR A 526 32.72 -17.99 -27.69
CA THR A 526 33.95 -17.94 -26.88
C THR A 526 33.66 -18.53 -25.51
N LYS A 527 34.37 -19.58 -25.11
CA LYS A 527 34.32 -20.17 -23.77
C LYS A 527 35.48 -19.65 -22.94
N THR A 528 35.22 -19.09 -21.77
CA THR A 528 36.22 -18.74 -20.77
C THR A 528 35.94 -19.54 -19.50
N THR A 529 36.95 -20.18 -18.93
CA THR A 529 36.82 -20.94 -17.67
C THR A 529 37.86 -20.49 -16.66
N ASN A 530 37.46 -20.34 -15.40
CA ASN A 530 38.35 -19.98 -14.31
C ASN A 530 37.84 -20.56 -12.98
N PRO A 531 38.75 -20.88 -12.04
CA PRO A 531 38.36 -21.11 -10.66
C PRO A 531 37.85 -19.81 -10.04
N LEU A 532 36.86 -19.92 -9.15
CA LEU A 532 36.26 -18.84 -8.40
C LEU A 532 36.21 -19.26 -6.92
N ARG A 533 36.92 -18.53 -6.06
CA ARG A 533 36.85 -18.74 -4.62
C ARG A 533 35.84 -17.78 -4.01
N ILE A 534 34.83 -18.33 -3.33
CA ILE A 534 33.78 -17.58 -2.64
C ILE A 534 34.04 -17.65 -1.14
N GLY A 535 34.38 -16.52 -0.53
CA GLY A 535 34.68 -16.41 0.91
C GLY A 535 35.78 -15.39 1.20
N HIS A 536 35.98 -15.04 2.47
CA HIS A 536 37.07 -14.16 2.87
C HIS A 536 38.42 -14.82 2.56
N PRO A 537 39.44 -14.09 2.06
CA PRO A 537 40.75 -14.67 1.72
C PRO A 537 41.38 -15.48 2.87
N ASP A 538 41.16 -15.00 4.10
CA ASP A 538 41.71 -15.58 5.35
C ASP A 538 40.83 -16.69 5.97
N GLU A 539 39.71 -17.05 5.33
CA GLU A 539 38.81 -18.12 5.80
C GLU A 539 38.78 -19.29 4.80
N LYS A 540 38.32 -20.46 5.25
CA LYS A 540 37.99 -21.56 4.34
C LYS A 540 36.82 -21.11 3.45
N GLY A 541 37.13 -20.69 2.23
CA GLY A 541 36.15 -20.39 1.20
C GLY A 541 35.73 -21.64 0.42
N GLU A 542 34.65 -21.53 -0.33
CA GLU A 542 34.20 -22.56 -1.27
C GLU A 542 34.83 -22.29 -2.63
N GLU A 543 35.39 -23.33 -3.24
CA GLU A 543 35.91 -23.25 -4.61
C GLU A 543 34.81 -23.69 -5.58
N MET A 544 34.59 -22.88 -6.59
CA MET A 544 33.67 -23.16 -7.70
C MET A 544 34.41 -23.03 -9.02
N GLN A 545 33.99 -23.80 -10.01
CA GLN A 545 34.44 -23.59 -11.38
C GLN A 545 33.46 -22.68 -12.11
N GLN A 546 33.94 -21.53 -12.59
CA GLN A 546 33.17 -20.65 -13.44
C GLN A 546 33.43 -20.98 -14.91
N THR A 547 32.37 -21.05 -15.70
CA THR A 547 32.42 -21.09 -17.17
C THR A 547 31.53 -20.00 -17.74
N VAL A 548 32.06 -19.20 -18.65
CA VAL A 548 31.35 -18.16 -19.39
C VAL A 548 31.38 -18.49 -20.87
N LEU A 549 30.21 -18.60 -21.50
CA LEU A 549 30.06 -18.74 -22.94
C LEU A 549 29.49 -17.43 -23.50
N LEU A 550 30.18 -16.88 -24.50
CA LEU A 550 29.77 -15.64 -25.16
C LEU A 550 29.46 -15.89 -26.63
N TYR A 551 28.25 -15.53 -27.04
CA TYR A 551 27.83 -15.51 -28.44
C TYR A 551 27.55 -14.07 -28.87
N PHE A 552 28.16 -13.66 -29.98
CA PHE A 552 28.07 -12.32 -30.53
C PHE A 552 27.22 -12.35 -31.80
N GLN A 553 26.04 -11.74 -31.75
CA GLN A 553 25.12 -11.60 -32.87
C GLN A 553 25.31 -10.20 -33.50
N GLU A 554 26.30 -10.08 -34.39
CA GLU A 554 26.77 -8.79 -34.91
C GLU A 554 25.69 -8.02 -35.69
N ASN A 555 24.89 -8.71 -36.50
CA ASN A 555 23.75 -8.15 -37.25
C ASN A 555 22.71 -7.47 -36.35
N LYS A 556 22.54 -7.93 -35.10
CA LYS A 556 21.59 -7.35 -34.12
C LYS A 556 22.28 -6.55 -33.03
N ARG A 557 23.62 -6.40 -33.08
CA ARG A 557 24.44 -5.75 -32.03
C ARG A 557 24.07 -6.29 -30.64
N ARG A 558 23.97 -7.61 -30.54
CA ARG A 558 23.49 -8.31 -29.34
C ARG A 558 24.52 -9.31 -28.85
N VAL A 559 24.67 -9.40 -27.54
CA VAL A 559 25.55 -10.36 -26.87
C VAL A 559 24.74 -11.25 -25.97
N PHE A 560 24.86 -12.56 -26.19
CA PHE A 560 24.39 -13.57 -25.25
C PHE A 560 25.55 -14.00 -24.36
N ALA A 561 25.33 -13.98 -23.05
CA ALA A 561 26.26 -14.51 -22.07
C ALA A 561 25.57 -15.62 -21.27
N ILE A 562 26.18 -16.81 -21.29
CA ILE A 562 25.74 -17.97 -20.51
C ILE A 562 26.83 -18.22 -19.47
N VAL A 563 26.50 -17.99 -18.21
CA VAL A 563 27.42 -18.12 -17.07
C VAL A 563 27.00 -19.33 -16.25
N MET A 564 27.93 -20.27 -16.08
CA MET A 564 27.77 -21.46 -15.25
C MET A 564 28.73 -21.35 -14.07
N LEU A 565 28.22 -21.54 -12.85
CA LEU A 565 29.04 -21.76 -11.67
C LEU A 565 28.80 -23.19 -11.20
N VAL A 566 29.88 -23.95 -11.05
CA VAL A 566 29.85 -25.36 -10.72
C VAL A 566 30.50 -25.55 -9.35
N ALA A 567 29.68 -25.84 -8.35
CA ALA A 567 30.14 -26.08 -6.99
C ALA A 567 30.45 -27.57 -6.75
N ASP A 568 29.72 -28.46 -7.41
CA ASP A 568 29.95 -29.91 -7.42
C ASP A 568 30.34 -30.32 -8.84
N GLU A 569 31.50 -30.97 -9.01
CA GLU A 569 32.01 -31.39 -10.32
C GLU A 569 31.01 -32.26 -11.09
N LYS A 570 30.15 -33.02 -10.40
CA LYS A 570 29.13 -33.86 -11.05
C LYS A 570 28.06 -33.03 -11.76
N ALA A 571 27.80 -31.81 -11.30
CA ALA A 571 26.85 -30.90 -11.94
C ALA A 571 27.31 -30.40 -13.32
N GLN A 572 28.60 -30.55 -13.65
CA GLN A 572 29.12 -30.16 -14.96
C GLN A 572 28.46 -30.93 -16.10
N ALA A 573 28.15 -32.22 -15.91
CA ALA A 573 27.52 -33.04 -16.94
C ALA A 573 26.09 -32.55 -17.27
N ASP A 574 25.30 -32.24 -16.24
CA ASP A 574 23.94 -31.70 -16.41
C ASP A 574 23.99 -30.34 -17.13
N LEU A 575 24.92 -29.47 -16.74
CA LEU A 575 25.10 -28.16 -17.34
C LEU A 575 25.56 -28.22 -18.79
N ASP A 576 26.45 -29.17 -19.13
CA ASP A 576 26.85 -29.42 -20.51
C ASP A 576 25.66 -29.95 -21.34
N ALA A 577 24.82 -30.81 -20.76
CA ALA A 577 23.60 -31.28 -21.41
C ALA A 577 22.59 -30.14 -21.65
N ILE A 578 22.32 -29.32 -20.63
CA ILE A 578 21.46 -28.12 -20.74
C ILE A 578 22.00 -27.19 -21.82
N THR A 579 23.29 -26.84 -21.77
CA THR A 579 23.88 -25.91 -22.75
C THR A 579 23.89 -26.49 -24.17
N SER A 580 24.03 -27.80 -24.34
CA SER A 580 23.93 -28.46 -25.65
C SER A 580 22.54 -28.36 -26.28
N SER A 581 21.49 -28.07 -25.51
CA SER A 581 20.13 -27.86 -26.02
C SER A 581 19.86 -26.42 -26.49
N ILE A 582 20.78 -25.48 -26.24
CA ILE A 582 20.56 -24.07 -26.52
C ILE A 582 20.43 -23.83 -28.02
N GLN A 583 19.40 -23.10 -28.42
CA GLN A 583 19.22 -22.60 -29.77
C GLN A 583 18.96 -21.10 -29.74
N ILE A 584 19.63 -20.37 -30.64
CA ILE A 584 19.47 -18.93 -30.85
C ILE A 584 19.33 -18.72 -32.36
N GLU A 585 18.26 -18.03 -32.77
CA GLU A 585 18.06 -17.68 -34.16
C GLU A 585 19.13 -16.67 -34.62
N LYS A 586 19.89 -17.04 -35.66
CA LYS A 586 21.07 -16.30 -36.17
C LYS A 586 20.75 -14.89 -36.67
#